data_AF-H3DEK2-F1
#
_entry.id   AF-H3DEK2-F1
#
_cell.length_a   1.000
_cell.length_b   1.000
_cell.length_c   1.000
_cell.angle_alpha   90.00
_cell.angle_beta   90.00
_cell.angle_gamma   90.00
#
_symmetry.space_group_name_H-M   'P 1'
#
loop_
_entity.id
_entity.type
_entity.pdbx_description
1 polymer ?
#
loop_
_entity_poly.entity_id
_entity_poly.type
_entity_poly.pdbx_seq_one_letter_code
_entity_poly.pdbx_strand_id
1 'polypeptide(L)'
;MLILCVCSAGETSKTRSLLCQSMQALLETARTPLPDHWDQTLDLPQVCAVHTLQALVRGSGLGVAVLQFAPAVAILSLTLLSSPCWAMRNAALQLFSSLCTRMLGQRPSGEEDGRHQHGMSPPAFFHHYPGLQPFLLAELSGAAQELQDPSNEAKLHLQPSLFPVLTLLAQLQPGVQDATATLSSFLPPLLQLSSSPIYNVRVMASRALVAMTPPSEYMSILSKLIVQLPGSQEPCCHNRLHGQLLQIRAVLERALCSLR
;
A
#
# COMPACT_ATOMS: atom_id res chain seq x y z
N MET A 1 -24.62 -2.24 -10.49
CA MET A 1 -24.54 -2.40 -11.96
C MET A 1 -25.17 -1.21 -12.71
N LEU A 2 -26.34 -0.71 -12.32
CA LEU A 2 -27.02 0.41 -13.01
C LEU A 2 -26.21 1.73 -13.02
N ILE A 3 -25.59 2.10 -11.91
CA ILE A 3 -24.73 3.30 -11.83
C ILE A 3 -23.50 3.24 -12.74
N LEU A 4 -22.88 2.06 -12.87
CA LEU A 4 -21.75 1.88 -13.80
C LEU A 4 -22.21 2.08 -15.24
N CYS A 5 -23.36 1.53 -15.62
CA CYS A 5 -23.95 1.73 -16.95
C CYS A 5 -24.24 3.22 -17.20
N VAL A 6 -24.88 3.92 -16.25
CA VAL A 6 -25.18 5.36 -16.36
C VAL A 6 -23.90 6.19 -16.49
N CYS A 7 -22.90 5.94 -15.65
CA CYS A 7 -21.61 6.62 -15.71
C CYS A 7 -20.78 6.24 -16.94
N SER A 8 -21.15 5.21 -17.70
CA SER A 8 -20.42 4.75 -18.89
C SER A 8 -21.13 5.09 -20.21
N ALA A 9 -22.42 5.46 -20.19
CA ALA A 9 -23.28 5.52 -21.37
C ALA A 9 -23.42 6.88 -22.06
N GLY A 10 -22.87 7.98 -21.53
CA GLY A 10 -23.11 9.33 -22.08
C GLY A 10 -21.97 9.92 -22.93
N GLU A 11 -22.26 11.06 -23.58
CA GLU A 11 -21.29 11.94 -24.25
C GLU A 11 -20.16 12.39 -23.30
N THR A 12 -18.92 12.46 -23.81
CA THR A 12 -17.68 12.55 -23.00
C THR A 12 -17.64 13.67 -21.96
N SER A 13 -18.33 14.80 -22.17
CA SER A 13 -18.36 15.92 -21.23
C SER A 13 -19.35 15.73 -20.07
N LYS A 14 -20.62 15.35 -20.36
CA LYS A 14 -21.67 15.15 -19.34
C LYS A 14 -21.42 13.88 -18.51
N THR A 15 -20.83 12.86 -19.11
CA THR A 15 -20.47 11.62 -18.39
C THR A 15 -19.37 11.83 -17.36
N ARG A 16 -18.42 12.72 -17.66
CA ARG A 16 -17.36 13.10 -16.71
C ARG A 16 -17.90 13.88 -15.52
N SER A 17 -18.89 14.75 -15.71
CA SER A 17 -19.51 15.47 -14.60
C SER A 17 -20.35 14.53 -13.72
N LEU A 18 -21.12 13.62 -14.31
CA LEU A 18 -21.87 12.60 -13.56
C LEU A 18 -20.96 11.65 -12.79
N LEU A 19 -19.85 11.19 -13.39
CA LEU A 19 -18.85 10.40 -12.68
C LEU A 19 -18.27 11.17 -11.51
N CYS A 20 -17.92 12.46 -11.71
CA CYS A 20 -17.38 13.29 -10.64
C CYS A 20 -18.34 13.45 -9.46
N GLN A 21 -19.60 13.82 -9.74
CA GLN A 21 -20.64 13.95 -8.72
C GLN A 21 -20.90 12.62 -8.00
N SER A 22 -20.95 11.51 -8.74
CA SER A 22 -21.15 10.18 -8.16
C SER A 22 -19.99 9.79 -7.25
N MET A 23 -18.74 9.99 -7.71
CA MET A 23 -17.56 9.69 -6.90
C MET A 23 -17.51 10.55 -5.64
N GLN A 24 -17.83 11.84 -5.73
CA GLN A 24 -17.88 12.74 -4.57
C GLN A 24 -18.95 12.29 -3.56
N ALA A 25 -20.19 12.09 -4.01
CA ALA A 25 -21.30 11.67 -3.14
C ALA A 25 -21.01 10.32 -2.46
N LEU A 26 -20.42 9.37 -3.19
CA LEU A 26 -20.04 8.06 -2.64
C LEU A 26 -18.89 8.17 -1.63
N LEU A 27 -17.86 8.98 -1.91
CA LEU A 27 -16.77 9.23 -0.98
C LEU A 27 -17.27 9.91 0.30
N GLU A 28 -18.18 10.87 0.19
CA GLU A 28 -18.82 11.55 1.33
C GLU A 28 -19.67 10.57 2.14
N THR A 29 -20.54 9.79 1.48
CA THR A 29 -21.38 8.78 2.12
C THR A 29 -20.53 7.77 2.88
N ALA A 30 -19.48 7.23 2.27
CA ALA A 30 -18.58 6.27 2.90
C ALA A 30 -17.80 6.82 4.11
N ARG A 31 -17.62 8.14 4.20
CA ARG A 31 -16.96 8.82 5.34
C ARG A 31 -17.90 9.12 6.49
N THR A 32 -19.22 9.08 6.27
CA THR A 32 -20.17 9.38 7.33
C THR A 32 -19.95 8.43 8.52
N PRO A 33 -20.00 8.95 9.77
CA PRO A 33 -19.84 8.12 10.95
C PRO A 33 -20.93 7.04 10.99
N LEU A 34 -20.58 5.89 11.57
CA LEU A 34 -21.57 4.84 11.81
C LEU A 34 -22.61 5.36 12.83
N PRO A 35 -23.89 5.02 12.69
CA PRO A 35 -24.91 5.33 13.69
C PRO A 35 -24.55 4.77 15.06
N ASP A 36 -24.97 5.37 16.17
CA ASP A 36 -24.63 4.87 17.53
C ASP A 36 -25.20 3.47 17.83
N HIS A 37 -26.30 3.10 17.18
CA HIS A 37 -26.98 1.81 17.32
C HIS A 37 -27.12 1.13 15.96
N TRP A 38 -26.01 0.60 15.44
CA TRP A 38 -26.00 -0.15 14.18
C TRP A 38 -25.88 -1.65 14.44
N ASP A 39 -26.64 -2.44 13.67
CA ASP A 39 -26.55 -3.91 13.66
C ASP A 39 -25.78 -4.37 12.40
N GLN A 40 -24.97 -5.42 12.54
CA GLN A 40 -24.25 -6.05 11.44
C GLN A 40 -25.16 -6.67 10.38
N THR A 41 -26.45 -6.90 10.69
CA THR A 41 -27.43 -7.43 9.74
C THR A 41 -28.09 -6.36 8.87
N LEU A 42 -27.86 -5.07 9.14
CA LEU A 42 -28.44 -3.97 8.36
C LEU A 42 -27.47 -3.50 7.27
N ASP A 43 -28.01 -3.30 6.07
CA ASP A 43 -27.26 -2.71 4.96
C ASP A 43 -27.00 -1.22 5.24
N LEU A 44 -25.78 -0.93 5.68
CA LEU A 44 -25.34 0.43 5.94
C LEU A 44 -25.06 1.18 4.63
N PRO A 45 -25.56 2.43 4.47
CA PRO A 45 -25.30 3.22 3.27
C PRO A 45 -23.81 3.43 3.00
N GLN A 46 -22.97 3.49 4.04
CA GLN A 46 -21.51 3.55 3.96
C GLN A 46 -20.93 2.32 3.25
N VAL A 47 -21.39 1.13 3.64
CA VAL A 47 -20.93 -0.15 3.07
C VAL A 47 -21.39 -0.25 1.62
N CYS A 48 -22.64 0.10 1.33
CA CYS A 48 -23.17 0.18 -0.03
C CYS A 48 -22.38 1.17 -0.90
N ALA A 49 -21.98 2.32 -0.34
CA ALA A 49 -21.18 3.31 -1.05
C ALA A 49 -19.80 2.77 -1.42
N VAL A 50 -19.12 2.07 -0.51
CA VAL A 50 -17.80 1.46 -0.79
C VAL A 50 -17.88 0.32 -1.80
N HIS A 51 -18.89 -0.54 -1.73
CA HIS A 51 -19.12 -1.54 -2.78
C HIS A 51 -19.44 -0.90 -4.14
N THR A 52 -20.13 0.24 -4.14
CA THR A 52 -20.40 0.98 -5.37
C THR A 52 -19.13 1.61 -5.94
N LEU A 53 -18.28 2.21 -5.09
CA LEU A 53 -16.94 2.68 -5.50
C LEU A 53 -16.12 1.52 -6.09
N GLN A 54 -16.17 0.34 -5.48
CA GLN A 54 -15.45 -0.84 -5.95
C GLN A 54 -15.96 -1.28 -7.33
N ALA A 55 -17.27 -1.25 -7.56
CA ALA A 55 -17.86 -1.54 -8.86
C ALA A 55 -17.42 -0.54 -9.94
N LEU A 56 -17.35 0.76 -9.60
CA LEU A 56 -16.84 1.80 -10.50
C LEU A 56 -15.34 1.60 -10.81
N VAL A 57 -14.53 1.30 -9.81
CA VAL A 57 -13.09 1.00 -9.96
C VAL A 57 -12.86 -0.24 -10.83
N ARG A 58 -13.70 -1.27 -10.71
CA ARG A 58 -13.61 -2.49 -11.54
C ARG A 58 -14.16 -2.30 -12.95
N GLY A 59 -15.07 -1.36 -13.15
CA GLY A 59 -15.69 -1.09 -14.45
C GLY A 59 -14.67 -0.76 -15.54
N SER A 60 -14.65 -1.55 -16.60
CA SER A 60 -13.78 -1.30 -17.77
C SER A 60 -14.20 -0.05 -18.55
N GLY A 61 -15.51 0.21 -18.63
CA GLY A 61 -16.09 1.33 -19.38
C GLY A 61 -15.66 2.73 -18.93
N LEU A 62 -15.18 2.86 -17.68
CA LEU A 62 -14.72 4.15 -17.15
C LEU A 62 -13.22 4.41 -17.36
N GLY A 63 -12.45 3.40 -17.80
CA GLY A 63 -11.04 3.53 -18.17
C GLY A 63 -10.18 4.30 -17.16
N VAL A 64 -9.39 5.26 -17.65
CA VAL A 64 -8.53 6.13 -16.83
C VAL A 64 -9.29 7.20 -16.06
N ALA A 65 -10.57 7.46 -16.37
CA ALA A 65 -11.34 8.54 -15.75
C ALA A 65 -11.56 8.31 -14.25
N VAL A 66 -11.65 7.06 -13.80
CA VAL A 66 -11.75 6.74 -12.36
C VAL A 66 -10.43 6.97 -11.62
N LEU A 67 -9.28 6.85 -12.31
CA LEU A 67 -7.96 6.98 -11.68
C LEU A 67 -7.67 8.39 -11.18
N GLN A 68 -8.35 9.42 -11.68
CA GLN A 68 -8.25 10.78 -11.13
C GLN A 68 -8.71 10.87 -9.66
N PHE A 69 -9.55 9.91 -9.21
CA PHE A 69 -9.99 9.80 -7.82
C PHE A 69 -9.16 8.81 -6.99
N ALA A 70 -8.16 8.14 -7.60
CA ALA A 70 -7.42 7.06 -6.95
C ALA A 70 -6.80 7.47 -5.61
N PRO A 71 -6.18 8.66 -5.45
CA PRO A 71 -5.65 9.06 -4.14
C PRO A 71 -6.73 9.13 -3.06
N ALA A 72 -7.89 9.74 -3.35
CA ALA A 72 -8.97 9.87 -2.40
C ALA A 72 -9.60 8.52 -2.03
N VAL A 73 -9.77 7.64 -3.02
CA VAL A 73 -10.32 6.29 -2.83
C VAL A 73 -9.36 5.41 -2.03
N ALA A 74 -8.04 5.46 -2.31
CA ALA A 74 -7.04 4.71 -1.58
C ALA A 74 -6.96 5.14 -0.11
N ILE A 75 -6.89 6.46 0.16
CA ILE A 75 -6.88 7.00 1.52
C ILE A 75 -8.15 6.56 2.27
N LEU A 76 -9.33 6.75 1.67
CA LEU A 76 -10.59 6.31 2.26
C LEU A 76 -10.55 4.82 2.62
N SER A 77 -10.14 3.98 1.66
CA SER A 77 -10.12 2.53 1.85
C SER A 77 -9.18 2.13 2.97
N LEU A 78 -7.99 2.72 3.05
CA LEU A 78 -7.01 2.43 4.11
C LEU A 78 -7.51 2.89 5.48
N THR A 79 -8.12 4.08 5.58
CA THR A 79 -8.71 4.58 6.82
C THR A 79 -9.86 3.70 7.32
N LEU A 80 -10.71 3.21 6.41
CA LEU A 80 -11.86 2.37 6.76
C LEU A 80 -11.49 0.97 7.26
N LEU A 81 -10.23 0.53 7.12
CA LEU A 81 -9.75 -0.72 7.72
C LEU A 81 -9.75 -0.69 9.25
N SER A 82 -9.75 0.49 9.85
CA SER A 82 -9.87 0.68 11.29
C SER A 82 -11.33 0.81 11.77
N SER A 83 -12.31 0.63 10.87
CA SER A 83 -13.73 0.70 11.23
C SER A 83 -14.11 -0.40 12.24
N PRO A 84 -14.94 -0.11 13.25
CA PRO A 84 -15.48 -1.14 14.14
C PRO A 84 -16.46 -2.07 13.40
N CYS A 85 -16.96 -1.67 12.21
CA CYS A 85 -17.84 -2.49 11.40
C CYS A 85 -17.05 -3.50 10.54
N TRP A 86 -17.29 -4.80 10.77
CA TRP A 86 -16.65 -5.88 9.99
C TRP A 86 -16.94 -5.79 8.50
N ALA A 87 -18.22 -5.58 8.13
CA ALA A 87 -18.62 -5.43 6.73
C ALA A 87 -17.89 -4.26 6.08
N MET A 88 -17.68 -3.17 6.84
CA MET A 88 -16.97 -2.01 6.35
C MET A 88 -15.49 -2.30 6.08
N ARG A 89 -14.80 -2.96 7.01
CA ARG A 89 -13.41 -3.38 6.82
C ARG A 89 -13.25 -4.31 5.61
N ASN A 90 -14.18 -5.25 5.42
CA ASN A 90 -14.15 -6.17 4.29
C ASN A 90 -14.32 -5.42 2.95
N ALA A 91 -15.35 -4.58 2.83
CA ALA A 91 -15.60 -3.81 1.61
C ALA A 91 -14.43 -2.86 1.29
N ALA A 92 -13.84 -2.22 2.31
CA ALA A 92 -12.68 -1.35 2.16
C ALA A 92 -11.45 -2.11 1.65
N LEU A 93 -11.16 -3.30 2.19
CA LEU A 93 -10.06 -4.13 1.73
C LEU A 93 -10.23 -4.56 0.26
N GLN A 94 -11.44 -4.95 -0.13
CA GLN A 94 -11.71 -5.35 -1.52
C GLN A 94 -11.65 -4.15 -2.48
N LEU A 95 -12.11 -2.97 -2.06
CA LEU A 95 -11.98 -1.72 -2.81
C LEU A 95 -10.49 -1.38 -3.02
N PHE A 96 -9.70 -1.38 -1.95
CA PHE A 96 -8.27 -1.08 -2.01
C PHE A 96 -7.54 -2.05 -2.96
N SER A 97 -7.77 -3.35 -2.82
CA SER A 97 -7.18 -4.37 -3.70
C SER A 97 -7.53 -4.14 -5.18
N SER A 98 -8.79 -3.84 -5.48
CA SER A 98 -9.25 -3.56 -6.84
C SER A 98 -8.61 -2.29 -7.41
N LEU A 99 -8.43 -1.27 -6.56
CA LEU A 99 -7.79 -0.02 -6.94
C LEU A 99 -6.29 -0.22 -7.21
N CYS A 100 -5.56 -0.98 -6.38
CA CYS A 100 -4.15 -1.28 -6.61
C CYS A 100 -3.91 -1.92 -7.98
N THR A 101 -4.73 -2.90 -8.37
CA THR A 101 -4.65 -3.51 -9.71
C THR A 101 -4.85 -2.50 -10.83
N ARG A 102 -5.73 -1.51 -10.65
CA ARG A 102 -5.98 -0.46 -11.64
C ARG A 102 -4.85 0.57 -11.69
N MET A 103 -4.30 0.94 -10.53
CA MET A 103 -3.23 1.93 -10.44
C MET A 103 -1.90 1.42 -10.99
N LEU A 104 -1.58 0.14 -10.73
CA LEU A 104 -0.31 -0.48 -11.13
C LEU A 104 -0.36 -1.17 -12.49
N GLY A 105 -1.56 -1.38 -13.04
CA GLY A 105 -1.77 -2.15 -14.25
C GLY A 105 -1.86 -3.66 -14.00
N GLN A 106 -2.33 -4.41 -15.00
CA GLN A 106 -2.36 -5.87 -14.94
C GLN A 106 -0.93 -6.42 -15.04
N ARG A 107 -0.53 -7.23 -14.06
CA ARG A 107 0.65 -8.07 -14.19
C ARG A 107 0.26 -9.37 -14.89
N PRO A 108 1.08 -9.88 -15.84
CA PRO A 108 0.92 -11.24 -16.32
C PRO A 108 0.94 -12.17 -15.10
N SER A 109 -0.14 -12.90 -14.91
CA SER A 109 -0.21 -13.91 -13.86
C SER A 109 0.55 -15.12 -14.40
N GLY A 110 1.68 -15.50 -13.78
CA GLY A 110 2.20 -16.85 -14.00
C GLY A 110 3.69 -17.10 -14.11
N GLU A 111 4.60 -16.17 -13.81
CA GLU A 111 6.03 -16.52 -13.79
C GLU A 111 6.73 -15.92 -12.56
N GLU A 112 7.10 -16.80 -11.62
CA GLU A 112 8.15 -16.56 -10.61
C GLU A 112 9.54 -16.40 -11.27
N ASP A 113 9.62 -16.47 -12.61
CA ASP A 113 10.84 -16.32 -13.39
C ASP A 113 10.96 -14.93 -14.05
N GLY A 114 11.81 -14.08 -13.46
CA GLY A 114 12.85 -13.38 -14.22
C GLY A 114 12.51 -12.14 -15.04
N ARG A 115 11.26 -11.73 -15.25
CA ARG A 115 10.95 -10.48 -15.99
C ARG A 115 10.13 -9.47 -15.18
N HIS A 116 10.74 -8.98 -14.10
CA HIS A 116 10.28 -7.81 -13.35
C HIS A 116 10.44 -6.46 -14.10
N GLN A 117 10.54 -6.48 -15.43
CA GLN A 117 10.96 -5.32 -16.24
C GLN A 117 9.83 -4.31 -16.54
N HIS A 118 8.57 -4.63 -16.21
CA HIS A 118 7.41 -3.83 -16.63
C HIS A 118 6.54 -3.30 -15.47
N GLY A 119 7.06 -3.27 -14.24
CA GLY A 119 6.35 -2.68 -13.10
C GLY A 119 6.57 -1.17 -12.98
N MET A 120 5.58 -0.46 -12.43
CA MET A 120 5.66 0.96 -12.14
C MET A 120 6.73 1.25 -11.06
N SER A 121 7.58 2.26 -11.29
CA SER A 121 8.58 2.69 -10.31
C SER A 121 7.98 3.65 -9.27
N PRO A 122 8.57 3.78 -8.06
CA PRO A 122 8.10 4.75 -7.08
C PRO A 122 8.04 6.19 -7.60
N PRO A 123 9.06 6.74 -8.31
CA PRO A 123 8.94 8.08 -8.89
C PRO A 123 7.74 8.22 -9.84
N ALA A 124 7.52 7.23 -10.71
CA ALA A 124 6.38 7.24 -11.63
C ALA A 124 5.05 7.14 -10.87
N PHE A 125 4.96 6.26 -9.87
CA PHE A 125 3.77 6.07 -9.04
C PHE A 125 3.37 7.36 -8.33
N PHE A 126 4.32 8.02 -7.64
CA PHE A 126 4.03 9.25 -6.91
C PHE A 126 3.87 10.46 -7.83
N HIS A 127 4.40 10.43 -9.06
CA HIS A 127 4.07 11.43 -10.06
C HIS A 127 2.58 11.34 -10.48
N HIS A 128 2.06 10.13 -10.67
CA HIS A 128 0.64 9.94 -11.02
C HIS A 128 -0.29 10.14 -9.82
N TYR A 129 0.17 9.82 -8.60
CA TYR A 129 -0.64 9.84 -7.38
C TYR A 129 0.05 10.59 -6.23
N PRO A 130 0.37 11.89 -6.39
CA PRO A 130 1.18 12.64 -5.43
C PRO A 130 0.53 12.73 -4.05
N GLY A 131 -0.80 12.82 -3.98
CA GLY A 131 -1.55 12.87 -2.73
C GLY A 131 -1.41 11.63 -1.83
N LEU A 132 -0.94 10.49 -2.38
CA LEU A 132 -0.70 9.28 -1.59
C LEU A 132 0.63 9.26 -0.87
N GLN A 133 1.64 9.96 -1.38
CA GLN A 133 2.99 9.92 -0.81
C GLN A 133 3.02 10.28 0.69
N PRO A 134 2.48 11.43 1.14
CA PRO A 134 2.54 11.79 2.56
C PRO A 134 1.71 10.83 3.42
N PHE A 135 0.58 10.35 2.92
CA PHE A 135 -0.28 9.41 3.65
C PHE A 135 0.43 8.07 3.88
N LEU A 136 0.95 7.43 2.81
CA LEU A 136 1.62 6.14 2.93
C LEU A 136 2.87 6.21 3.82
N LEU A 137 3.62 7.32 3.74
CA LEU A 137 4.76 7.56 4.62
C LEU A 137 4.34 7.71 6.09
N ALA A 138 3.27 8.44 6.36
CA ALA A 138 2.74 8.60 7.72
C ALA A 138 2.30 7.26 8.31
N GLU A 139 1.60 6.43 7.53
CA GLU A 139 1.18 5.09 7.96
C GLU A 139 2.38 4.20 8.34
N LEU A 140 3.44 4.18 7.51
CA LEU A 140 4.66 3.43 7.81
C LEU A 140 5.41 3.99 9.03
N SER A 141 5.51 5.31 9.14
CA SER A 141 6.25 5.97 10.21
C SER A 141 5.57 5.77 11.56
N GLY A 142 4.23 5.85 11.61
CA GLY A 142 3.45 5.55 12.80
C GLY A 142 3.69 4.11 13.27
N ALA A 143 3.54 3.13 12.37
CA ALA A 143 3.79 1.73 12.68
C ALA A 143 5.23 1.48 13.17
N ALA A 144 6.21 2.13 12.56
CA ALA A 144 7.61 1.97 12.93
C ALA A 144 7.94 2.62 14.29
N GLN A 145 7.31 3.75 14.62
CA GLN A 145 7.43 4.40 15.93
C GLN A 145 6.79 3.56 17.04
N GLU A 146 5.62 2.97 16.80
CA GLU A 146 4.95 2.08 17.75
C GLU A 146 5.80 0.87 18.14
N LEU A 147 6.60 0.33 17.21
CA LEU A 147 7.52 -0.78 17.47
C LEU A 147 8.73 -0.41 18.35
N GLN A 148 9.03 0.88 18.50
CA GLN A 148 10.14 1.36 19.32
C GLN A 148 9.72 1.72 20.74
N ASP A 149 8.42 1.78 21.01
CA ASP A 149 7.90 2.09 22.33
C ASP A 149 8.07 0.88 23.27
N PRO A 150 8.95 0.96 24.29
CA PRO A 150 9.20 -0.14 25.22
C PRO A 150 7.94 -0.54 26.01
N SER A 151 6.98 0.39 26.16
CA SER A 151 5.72 0.12 26.84
C SER A 151 4.77 -0.76 26.03
N ASN A 152 5.01 -0.89 24.72
CA ASN A 152 4.20 -1.67 23.78
C ASN A 152 4.79 -3.04 23.41
N GLU A 153 5.96 -3.42 23.95
CA GLU A 153 6.61 -4.72 23.64
C GLU A 153 5.71 -5.94 23.88
N ALA A 154 4.73 -5.84 24.79
CA ALA A 154 3.80 -6.91 25.13
C ALA A 154 2.48 -6.90 24.33
N LYS A 155 2.17 -5.84 23.57
CA LYS A 155 0.92 -5.73 22.81
C LYS A 155 1.20 -5.78 21.32
N LEU A 156 0.63 -6.80 20.64
CA LEU A 156 0.52 -6.83 19.19
C LEU A 156 -0.44 -5.72 18.74
N HIS A 157 0.03 -4.47 18.67
CA HIS A 157 -0.72 -3.39 18.04
C HIS A 157 -0.66 -3.58 16.52
N LEU A 158 -1.81 -3.96 15.96
CA LEU A 158 -2.00 -4.08 14.52
C LEU A 158 -2.57 -2.76 14.01
N GLN A 159 -1.76 -1.99 13.32
CA GLN A 159 -2.25 -0.93 12.44
C GLN A 159 -2.87 -1.59 11.20
N PRO A 160 -4.22 -1.59 11.03
CA PRO A 160 -4.89 -2.43 10.03
C PRO A 160 -4.49 -2.15 8.57
N SER A 161 -4.10 -0.91 8.30
CA SER A 161 -3.64 -0.39 7.01
C SER A 161 -2.19 -0.76 6.67
N LEU A 162 -1.36 -1.12 7.65
CA LEU A 162 0.09 -1.34 7.45
C LEU A 162 0.37 -2.41 6.40
N PHE A 163 -0.26 -3.58 6.52
CA PHE A 163 -0.02 -4.68 5.59
C PHE A 163 -0.47 -4.35 4.15
N PRO A 164 -1.65 -3.76 3.92
CA PRO A 164 -2.03 -3.22 2.61
C PRO A 164 -1.06 -2.18 2.04
N VAL A 165 -0.58 -1.24 2.86
CA VAL A 165 0.43 -0.23 2.44
C VAL A 165 1.72 -0.90 2.01
N LEU A 166 2.27 -1.80 2.83
CA LEU A 166 3.48 -2.56 2.49
C LEU A 166 3.28 -3.41 1.23
N THR A 167 2.11 -4.03 1.06
CA THR A 167 1.78 -4.82 -0.12
C THR A 167 1.79 -3.97 -1.39
N LEU A 168 1.20 -2.77 -1.35
CA LEU A 168 1.21 -1.82 -2.45
C LEU A 168 2.65 -1.40 -2.82
N LEU A 169 3.48 -1.07 -1.83
CA LEU A 169 4.86 -0.64 -2.06
C LEU A 169 5.75 -1.79 -2.56
N ALA A 170 5.61 -2.98 -1.99
CA ALA A 170 6.33 -4.20 -2.39
C ALA A 170 6.03 -4.62 -3.83
N GLN A 171 4.92 -4.14 -4.39
CA GLN A 171 4.57 -4.35 -5.78
C GLN A 171 5.28 -3.38 -6.72
N LEU A 172 5.80 -2.23 -6.28
CA LEU A 172 6.54 -1.32 -7.15
C LEU A 172 7.87 -1.93 -7.62
N GLN A 173 8.47 -1.35 -8.65
CA GLN A 173 9.78 -1.76 -9.16
C GLN A 173 10.84 -0.70 -8.90
N PRO A 174 12.07 -1.08 -8.51
CA PRO A 174 13.16 -0.14 -8.31
C PRO A 174 13.36 0.76 -9.53
N GLY A 175 13.36 2.08 -9.33
CA GLY A 175 13.67 3.05 -10.38
C GLY A 175 15.17 3.14 -10.62
N VAL A 176 15.58 3.44 -11.86
CA VAL A 176 17.01 3.65 -12.21
C VAL A 176 17.51 5.03 -11.78
N GLN A 177 16.60 5.99 -11.60
CA GLN A 177 16.92 7.35 -11.16
C GLN A 177 17.22 7.37 -9.66
N ASP A 178 18.14 8.25 -9.26
CA ASP A 178 18.48 8.46 -7.85
C ASP A 178 17.22 8.83 -7.05
N ALA A 179 17.17 8.36 -5.80
CA ALA A 179 16.05 8.63 -4.91
C ALA A 179 15.95 10.15 -4.68
N THR A 180 14.76 10.71 -4.92
CA THR A 180 14.45 12.05 -4.43
C THR A 180 14.54 12.05 -2.91
N ALA A 181 14.84 13.21 -2.30
CA ALA A 181 14.82 13.37 -0.85
C ALA A 181 13.50 12.92 -0.20
N THR A 182 12.40 12.96 -0.95
CA THR A 182 11.09 12.48 -0.51
C THR A 182 10.93 10.97 -0.57
N LEU A 183 11.61 10.26 -1.48
CA LEU A 183 11.60 8.78 -1.53
C LEU A 183 12.51 8.18 -0.47
N SER A 184 13.66 8.81 -0.19
CA SER A 184 14.58 8.34 0.85
C SER A 184 13.96 8.37 2.25
N SER A 185 12.93 9.20 2.47
CA SER A 185 12.16 9.25 3.72
C SER A 185 11.41 7.94 4.04
N PHE A 186 11.15 7.08 3.04
CA PHE A 186 10.52 5.77 3.26
C PHE A 186 11.51 4.72 3.78
N LEU A 187 12.81 4.90 3.60
CA LEU A 187 13.80 3.89 3.97
C LEU A 187 13.89 3.66 5.49
N PRO A 188 13.97 4.70 6.35
CA PRO A 188 14.04 4.50 7.80
C PRO A 188 12.89 3.66 8.38
N PRO A 189 11.59 3.95 8.13
CA PRO A 189 10.53 3.12 8.69
C PRO A 189 10.53 1.69 8.10
N LEU A 190 10.86 1.51 6.82
CA LEU A 190 10.97 0.17 6.23
C LEU A 190 12.09 -0.67 6.87
N LEU A 191 13.23 -0.05 7.18
CA LEU A 191 14.32 -0.69 7.92
C LEU A 191 13.89 -1.06 9.34
N GLN A 192 13.19 -0.16 10.04
CA GLN A 192 12.70 -0.37 11.42
C GLN A 192 11.66 -1.49 11.51
N LEU A 193 10.78 -1.64 10.51
CA LEU A 193 9.78 -2.72 10.46
C LEU A 193 10.39 -4.14 10.41
N SER A 194 11.71 -4.27 10.26
CA SER A 194 12.43 -5.55 10.45
C SER A 194 12.21 -6.15 11.84
N SER A 195 11.98 -5.34 12.88
CA SER A 195 11.73 -5.83 14.24
C SER A 195 10.27 -6.21 14.51
N SER A 196 9.38 -6.07 13.53
CA SER A 196 7.96 -6.39 13.73
C SER A 196 7.76 -7.83 14.22
N PRO A 197 6.88 -8.06 15.21
CA PRO A 197 6.53 -9.42 15.64
C PRO A 197 5.76 -10.20 14.57
N ILE A 198 5.17 -9.52 13.58
CA ILE A 198 4.37 -10.13 12.52
C ILE A 198 5.28 -10.52 11.36
N TYR A 199 5.44 -11.82 11.10
CA TYR A 199 6.28 -12.35 10.02
C TYR A 199 5.99 -11.71 8.65
N ASN A 200 4.71 -11.64 8.26
CA ASN A 200 4.30 -11.09 6.97
C ASN A 200 4.65 -9.61 6.81
N VAL A 201 4.66 -8.84 7.90
CA VAL A 201 5.13 -7.43 7.89
C VAL A 201 6.62 -7.38 7.56
N ARG A 202 7.44 -8.23 8.19
CA ARG A 202 8.88 -8.30 7.90
C ARG A 202 9.16 -8.66 6.44
N VAL A 203 8.41 -9.61 5.87
CA VAL A 203 8.56 -10.03 4.46
C VAL A 203 8.13 -8.93 3.50
N MET A 204 6.99 -8.26 3.73
CA MET A 204 6.56 -7.18 2.83
C MET A 204 7.44 -5.94 2.99
N ALA A 205 7.93 -5.64 4.20
CA ALA A 205 8.88 -4.56 4.44
C ALA A 205 10.21 -4.78 3.70
N SER A 206 10.74 -6.01 3.65
CA SER A 206 11.95 -6.29 2.87
C SER A 206 11.75 -6.11 1.37
N ARG A 207 10.59 -6.54 0.83
CA ARG A 207 10.25 -6.33 -0.59
C ARG A 207 10.02 -4.85 -0.93
N ALA A 208 9.30 -4.12 -0.07
CA ALA A 208 9.10 -2.70 -0.21
C ALA A 208 10.41 -1.91 -0.11
N LEU A 209 11.34 -2.32 0.77
CA LEU A 209 12.68 -1.73 0.87
C LEU A 209 13.41 -1.82 -0.47
N VAL A 210 13.40 -2.98 -1.12
CA VAL A 210 13.99 -3.16 -2.46
C VAL A 210 13.32 -2.22 -3.46
N ALA A 211 11.98 -2.22 -3.54
CA ALA A 211 11.23 -1.40 -4.48
C ALA A 211 11.50 0.10 -4.32
N MET A 212 11.70 0.56 -3.09
CA MET A 212 11.91 1.96 -2.74
C MET A 212 13.37 2.41 -2.79
N THR A 213 14.31 1.48 -2.99
CA THR A 213 15.74 1.79 -3.05
C THR A 213 16.21 1.76 -4.51
N PRO A 214 16.90 2.81 -5.01
CA PRO A 214 17.48 2.77 -6.34
C PRO A 214 18.65 1.77 -6.41
N PRO A 215 18.90 1.10 -7.54
CA PRO A 215 19.97 0.12 -7.66
C PRO A 215 21.37 0.65 -7.30
N SER A 216 21.62 1.95 -7.51
CA SER A 216 22.86 2.63 -7.13
C SER A 216 23.15 2.58 -5.62
N GLU A 217 22.11 2.47 -4.78
CA GLU A 217 22.22 2.48 -3.33
C GLU A 217 22.27 1.07 -2.69
N TYR A 218 22.05 0.00 -3.45
CA TYR A 218 21.98 -1.36 -2.90
C TYR A 218 23.24 -1.76 -2.12
N MET A 219 24.44 -1.48 -2.63
CA MET A 219 25.68 -1.81 -1.94
C MET A 219 25.84 -1.02 -0.63
N SER A 220 25.39 0.22 -0.60
CA SER A 220 25.38 1.07 0.60
C SER A 220 24.42 0.50 1.66
N ILE A 221 23.20 0.12 1.26
CA ILE A 221 22.23 -0.49 2.17
C ILE A 221 22.70 -1.86 2.68
N LEU A 222 23.22 -2.73 1.81
CA LEU A 222 23.76 -4.03 2.21
C LEU A 222 24.89 -3.88 3.22
N SER A 223 25.83 -2.96 2.98
CA SER A 223 26.93 -2.70 3.91
C SER A 223 26.41 -2.23 5.28
N LYS A 224 25.44 -1.32 5.29
CA LYS A 224 24.80 -0.85 6.55
C LYS A 224 24.12 -1.99 7.30
N LEU A 225 23.35 -2.83 6.60
CA LEU A 225 22.62 -3.95 7.20
C LEU A 225 23.58 -5.01 7.78
N ILE A 226 24.65 -5.33 7.07
CA ILE A 226 25.65 -6.33 7.51
C ILE A 226 26.39 -5.85 8.75
N VAL A 227 26.80 -4.57 8.79
CA VAL A 227 27.48 -3.97 9.95
C VAL A 227 26.58 -3.94 11.20
N GLN A 228 25.26 -3.88 11.02
CA GLN A 228 24.29 -3.87 12.11
C GLN A 228 23.90 -5.27 12.61
N LEU A 229 24.44 -6.35 12.03
CA LEU A 229 24.17 -7.69 12.52
C LEU A 229 24.84 -7.91 13.89
N PRO A 230 24.12 -8.50 14.86
CA PRO A 230 24.66 -8.78 16.18
C PRO A 230 25.81 -9.79 16.11
N GLY A 231 26.79 -9.63 16.98
CA GLY A 231 27.84 -10.64 17.19
C GLY A 231 27.29 -11.95 17.76
N SER A 232 28.05 -13.04 17.62
CA SER A 232 27.64 -14.40 18.05
C SER A 232 27.21 -14.51 19.53
N GLN A 233 27.68 -13.61 20.38
CA GLN A 233 27.42 -13.61 21.83
C GLN A 233 26.55 -12.42 22.27
N GLU A 234 26.07 -11.59 21.35
CA GLU A 234 25.27 -10.41 21.69
C GLU A 234 23.79 -10.78 21.82
N PRO A 235 23.12 -10.38 22.92
CA PRO A 235 21.69 -10.58 23.05
C PRO A 235 20.97 -9.78 21.96
N CYS A 236 20.15 -10.46 21.16
CA CYS A 236 19.43 -9.80 20.07
C CYS A 236 17.95 -10.20 20.03
N CYS A 237 17.13 -9.28 19.52
CA CYS A 237 15.75 -9.58 19.19
C CYS A 237 15.72 -10.47 17.95
N HIS A 238 15.31 -11.73 18.10
CA HIS A 238 15.23 -12.71 17.01
C HIS A 238 14.36 -12.23 15.84
N ASN A 239 13.27 -11.50 16.12
CA ASN A 239 12.43 -10.90 15.07
C ASN A 239 13.23 -9.90 14.23
N ARG A 240 13.98 -9.01 14.90
CA ARG A 240 14.84 -8.02 14.24
C ARG A 240 15.92 -8.70 13.40
N LEU A 241 16.65 -9.67 13.97
CA LEU A 241 17.68 -10.42 13.25
C LEU A 241 17.09 -11.09 11.99
N HIS A 242 15.99 -11.82 12.14
CA HIS A 242 15.30 -12.45 11.02
C HIS A 242 14.83 -11.42 9.97
N GLY A 243 14.28 -10.29 10.40
CA GLY A 243 13.86 -9.21 9.51
C GLY A 243 15.01 -8.58 8.74
N GLN A 244 16.15 -8.32 9.39
CA GLN A 244 17.36 -7.81 8.76
C GLN A 244 17.91 -8.82 7.74
N LEU A 245 17.93 -10.12 8.07
CA LEU A 245 18.36 -11.16 7.13
C LEU A 245 17.42 -11.24 5.91
N LEU A 246 16.11 -11.05 6.09
CA LEU A 246 15.17 -10.94 4.96
C LEU A 246 15.45 -9.73 4.07
N GLN A 247 15.79 -8.58 4.67
CA GLN A 247 16.17 -7.37 3.94
C GLN A 247 17.46 -7.57 3.15
N ILE A 248 18.50 -8.13 3.79
CA ILE A 248 19.77 -8.47 3.13
C ILE A 248 19.53 -9.41 1.95
N ARG A 249 18.77 -10.49 2.15
CA ARG A 249 18.48 -11.46 1.09
C ARG A 249 17.76 -10.78 -0.08
N ALA A 250 16.71 -10.01 0.18
CA ALA A 250 15.91 -9.37 -0.86
C ALA A 250 16.72 -8.35 -1.68
N VAL A 251 17.55 -7.54 -1.02
CA VAL A 251 18.41 -6.56 -1.71
C VAL A 251 19.51 -7.27 -2.49
N LEU A 252 20.12 -8.32 -1.93
CA LEU A 252 21.16 -9.10 -2.60
C LEU A 252 20.64 -9.81 -3.86
N GLU A 253 19.49 -10.48 -3.77
CA GLU A 253 18.82 -11.12 -4.91
C GLU A 253 18.60 -10.11 -6.05
N ARG A 254 18.12 -8.90 -5.71
CA ARG A 254 17.88 -7.86 -6.72
C ARG A 254 19.16 -7.28 -7.31
N ALA A 255 20.18 -7.06 -6.50
CA ALA A 255 21.49 -6.55 -6.93
C ALA A 255 22.18 -7.51 -7.90
N LEU A 256 22.07 -8.83 -7.66
CA LEU A 256 22.61 -9.85 -8.57
C LEU A 256 21.85 -9.89 -9.90
N CYS A 257 20.53 -9.67 -9.89
CA CYS A 257 19.75 -9.57 -11.13
C CYS A 257 20.06 -8.32 -11.95
N SER A 258 20.49 -7.20 -11.34
CA SER A 258 20.88 -5.99 -12.08
C SER A 258 22.26 -6.07 -12.74
N LEU A 259 23.07 -7.08 -12.40
CA LEU A 259 24.41 -7.30 -12.98
C LEU A 259 24.38 -8.20 -14.23
N ARG A 260 23.22 -8.77 -14.57
CA ARG A 260 23.00 -9.60 -15.77
C ARG A 260 22.34 -8.77 -16.85
#